data_AF-A0A9E4J627-F1
#
_entry.id   AF-A0A9E4J627-F1
#
_cell.length_a   1.000
_cell.length_b   1.000
_cell.length_c   1.000
_cell.angle_alpha   90.00
_cell.angle_beta   90.00
_cell.angle_gamma   90.00
#
_symmetry.space_group_name_H-M   'P 1'
#
loop_
_entity.id
_entity.type
_entity.pdbx_description
1 polymer ?
#
loop_
_entity_poly.entity_id
_entity_poly.type
_entity_poly.pdbx_seq_one_letter_code
_entity_poly.pdbx_strand_id
1 'polypeptide(L)'
;MAWLLALQWALSVRVEGATSCPLPFAVEARLAELLPAGEASTDAPDVVELVAEETALVLYLRTADGAPAGVRRLPRDHACDELAAAAAVAIASWQSDVHPAFAAAPSPPALAAPHPVVAAEFPVALARPGLLLVVAAGGLSSVSTGGVAPAVATSATWGPARWPVGLRLAGFAQGMRTQALGEGQAAWQRLGAGLGLEGQRVFGAGLWHVSAALSVLAGWLTVEGRGFAQNRRERSWEPGAEAATGLGRSLGRGLRILGGLTLSAWPRAHEIEGPTGQTGALPHIDVLLSVGLGWQNPQ
;
A
#
# COMPACT_ATOMS: atom_id res chain seq x y z
N MET A 1 1.50 -53.27 24.53
CA MET A 1 2.08 -53.81 23.27
C MET A 1 0.96 -53.96 22.25
N ALA A 2 0.30 -52.84 21.93
CA ALA A 2 -0.90 -52.78 21.10
C ALA A 2 -0.84 -51.48 20.28
N TRP A 3 -0.69 -51.65 18.97
CA TRP A 3 -1.09 -50.73 17.89
C TRP A 3 -0.68 -49.26 18.00
N LEU A 4 0.60 -48.97 17.69
CA LEU A 4 0.95 -47.77 16.94
C LEU A 4 0.59 -48.02 15.47
N LEU A 5 -0.70 -47.90 15.14
CA LEU A 5 -1.08 -47.61 13.76
C LEU A 5 -0.55 -46.22 13.47
N ALA A 6 0.63 -46.15 12.86
CA ALA A 6 1.08 -44.94 12.21
C ALA A 6 0.00 -44.60 11.17
N LEU A 7 -0.82 -43.60 11.46
CA LEU A 7 -1.49 -42.85 10.40
C LEU A 7 -0.36 -42.25 9.57
N GLN A 8 0.09 -43.00 8.56
CA GLN A 8 0.87 -42.45 7.47
C GLN A 8 -0.11 -41.61 6.66
N TRP A 9 -0.28 -40.37 7.09
CA TRP A 9 -0.82 -39.34 6.23
C TRP A 9 0.12 -39.30 5.01
N ALA A 10 -0.36 -39.81 3.88
CA ALA A 10 0.37 -39.77 2.63
C ALA A 10 0.42 -38.32 2.17
N LEU A 11 1.40 -37.57 2.68
CA LEU A 11 1.77 -36.29 2.10
C LEU A 11 2.19 -36.56 0.65
N SER A 12 1.74 -35.69 -0.26
CA SER A 12 2.15 -35.75 -1.67
C SER A 12 3.64 -35.49 -1.88
N VAL A 13 4.34 -35.07 -0.82
CA VAL A 13 5.78 -34.81 -0.80
C VAL A 13 6.42 -35.47 0.42
N ARG A 14 7.52 -36.18 0.20
CA ARG A 14 8.39 -36.71 1.25
C ARG A 14 9.66 -35.88 1.35
N VAL A 15 10.10 -35.57 2.57
CA VAL A 15 11.33 -34.80 2.79
C VAL A 15 12.41 -35.73 3.33
N GLU A 16 13.51 -35.83 2.59
CA GLU A 16 14.66 -36.67 2.93
C GLU A 16 15.90 -35.80 3.12
N GLY A 17 16.90 -36.33 3.84
CA GLY A 17 18.18 -35.66 4.02
C GLY A 17 18.83 -35.97 5.36
N ALA A 18 20.15 -35.81 5.41
CA ALA A 18 20.95 -36.02 6.63
C ALA A 18 21.38 -34.67 7.26
N THR A 19 20.47 -33.68 7.27
CA THR A 19 20.74 -32.35 7.81
C THR A 19 20.47 -32.32 9.32
N SER A 20 21.39 -31.72 10.08
CA SER A 20 21.23 -31.53 11.54
C SER A 20 20.44 -30.27 11.90
N CYS A 21 20.28 -29.34 10.96
CA CYS A 21 19.56 -28.08 11.13
C CYS A 21 19.14 -27.54 9.75
N PRO A 22 17.84 -27.59 9.38
CA PRO A 22 16.73 -28.22 10.10
C PRO A 22 16.77 -29.76 9.98
N LEU A 23 16.08 -30.47 10.86
CA LEU A 23 15.83 -31.91 10.72
C LEU A 23 14.68 -32.14 9.71
N PRO A 24 14.73 -33.16 8.82
CA PRO A 24 13.70 -33.38 7.81
C PRO A 24 12.26 -33.44 8.37
N PHE A 25 12.05 -34.17 9.48
CA PHE A 25 10.73 -34.28 10.10
C PHE A 25 10.18 -32.93 10.60
N ALA A 26 11.05 -31.97 10.95
CA ALA A 26 10.62 -30.64 11.37
C ALA A 26 10.10 -29.84 10.17
N VAL A 27 10.68 -30.03 8.99
CA VAL A 27 10.20 -29.44 7.74
C VAL A 27 8.87 -30.08 7.33
N GLU A 28 8.74 -31.41 7.42
CA GLU A 28 7.49 -32.13 7.11
C GLU A 28 6.33 -31.67 8.00
N ALA A 29 6.58 -31.50 9.31
CA ALA A 29 5.57 -31.01 10.25
C ALA A 29 5.03 -29.63 9.84
N ARG A 30 5.93 -28.70 9.45
CA ARG A 30 5.54 -27.38 8.95
C ARG A 30 4.84 -27.43 7.59
N LEU A 31 5.26 -28.34 6.72
CA LEU A 31 4.66 -28.51 5.40
C LEU A 31 3.22 -29.03 5.50
N ALA A 32 2.94 -29.93 6.45
CA ALA A 32 1.60 -30.43 6.73
C ALA A 32 0.64 -29.34 7.22
N GLU A 33 1.13 -28.25 7.82
CA GLU A 33 0.30 -27.09 8.19
C GLU A 33 -0.10 -26.22 6.98
N LEU A 34 0.71 -26.25 5.91
CA LEU A 34 0.54 -25.38 4.73
C LEU A 34 -0.27 -26.02 3.61
N LEU A 35 -0.14 -27.34 3.46
CA LEU A 35 -0.87 -28.07 2.42
C LEU A 35 -2.25 -28.47 2.93
N PRO A 36 -3.31 -28.34 2.10
CA PRO A 36 -4.61 -28.88 2.47
C PRO A 36 -4.46 -30.37 2.76
N ALA A 37 -5.27 -30.89 3.69
CA ALA A 37 -5.42 -32.33 3.88
C ALA A 37 -6.05 -32.91 2.60
N GLY A 38 -5.22 -33.16 1.60
CA GLY A 38 -5.63 -33.71 0.32
C GLY A 38 -6.12 -35.14 0.50
N GLU A 39 -7.06 -35.54 -0.35
CA GLU A 39 -7.37 -36.96 -0.52
C GLU A 39 -6.08 -37.69 -0.86
N ALA A 40 -5.83 -38.84 -0.22
CA ALA A 40 -4.61 -39.61 -0.42
C ALA A 40 -4.43 -39.87 -1.93
N SER A 41 -3.43 -39.22 -2.54
CA SER A 41 -3.09 -39.51 -3.92
C SER A 41 -2.57 -40.94 -4.00
N THR A 42 -2.94 -41.62 -5.09
CA THR A 42 -2.40 -42.96 -5.38
C THR A 42 -1.06 -42.90 -6.10
N ASP A 43 -0.63 -41.70 -6.51
CA ASP A 43 0.66 -41.47 -7.14
C ASP A 43 1.79 -41.54 -6.10
N ALA A 44 2.99 -41.93 -6.56
CA ALA A 44 4.17 -41.87 -5.72
C ALA A 44 4.45 -40.40 -5.33
N PRO A 45 4.85 -40.13 -4.07
CA PRO A 45 5.10 -38.76 -3.64
C PRO A 45 6.35 -38.19 -4.30
N ASP A 46 6.33 -36.89 -4.55
CA ASP A 46 7.55 -36.15 -4.90
C ASP A 46 8.54 -36.22 -3.73
N VAL A 47 9.84 -36.17 -4.03
CA VAL A 47 10.89 -36.24 -3.01
C VAL A 47 11.67 -34.94 -2.98
N VAL A 48 11.77 -34.33 -1.80
CA VAL A 48 12.64 -33.19 -1.54
C VAL A 48 13.85 -33.66 -0.74
N GLU A 49 15.03 -33.57 -1.34
CA GLU A 49 16.30 -33.86 -0.67
C GLU A 49 16.90 -32.58 -0.09
N LEU A 50 17.15 -32.58 1.22
CA LEU A 50 17.81 -31.51 1.95
C LEU A 50 19.31 -31.77 2.04
N VAL A 51 20.11 -30.84 1.51
CA VAL A 51 21.57 -30.88 1.56
C VAL A 51 22.09 -29.65 2.30
N ALA A 52 22.86 -29.87 3.36
CA ALA A 52 23.51 -28.79 4.10
C ALA A 52 24.86 -28.46 3.45
N GLU A 53 24.99 -27.25 2.91
CA GLU A 53 26.26 -26.64 2.53
C GLU A 53 26.77 -25.71 3.64
N GLU A 54 27.98 -25.16 3.51
CA GLU A 54 28.61 -24.30 4.53
C GLU A 54 27.76 -23.05 4.83
N THR A 55 27.22 -22.40 3.81
CA THR A 55 26.49 -21.12 3.93
C THR A 55 25.00 -21.22 3.61
N ALA A 56 24.56 -22.36 3.06
CA ALA A 56 23.21 -22.53 2.55
C ALA A 56 22.62 -23.91 2.84
N LEU A 57 21.31 -23.97 3.01
CA LEU A 57 20.52 -25.19 2.92
C LEU A 57 19.99 -25.29 1.49
N VAL A 58 20.35 -26.36 0.78
CA VAL A 58 19.93 -26.60 -0.60
C VAL A 58 18.82 -27.64 -0.63
N LEU A 59 17.72 -27.29 -1.30
CA LEU A 59 16.56 -28.15 -1.49
C LEU A 59 16.55 -28.61 -2.94
N TYR A 60 16.61 -29.91 -3.16
CA TYR A 60 16.47 -30.52 -4.48
C TYR A 60 15.11 -31.21 -4.58
N LEU A 61 14.22 -30.70 -5.44
CA LEU A 61 12.94 -31.32 -5.71
C LEU A 61 13.06 -32.30 -6.88
N ARG A 62 12.62 -33.53 -6.67
CA ARG A 62 12.46 -34.55 -7.70
C ARG A 62 10.99 -34.96 -7.78
N THR A 63 10.48 -35.08 -9.00
CA THR A 63 9.14 -35.62 -9.21
C THR A 63 9.05 -37.08 -8.82
N ALA A 64 7.84 -37.61 -8.70
CA ALA A 64 7.55 -39.04 -8.55
C ALA A 64 8.35 -39.96 -9.50
N ASP A 65 8.58 -39.52 -10.75
CA ASP A 65 9.34 -40.25 -11.78
C ASP A 65 10.87 -40.14 -11.59
N GLY A 66 11.33 -39.43 -10.57
CA GLY A 66 12.74 -39.18 -10.27
C GLY A 66 13.38 -38.04 -11.09
N ALA A 67 12.61 -37.34 -11.93
CA ALA A 67 13.12 -36.23 -12.73
C ALA A 67 13.37 -34.98 -11.86
N PRO A 68 14.45 -34.21 -12.10
CA PRO A 68 14.70 -32.99 -11.36
C PRO A 68 13.67 -31.90 -11.72
N ALA A 69 12.91 -31.44 -10.73
CA ALA A 69 11.90 -30.41 -10.92
C ALA A 69 12.40 -29.00 -10.54
N GLY A 70 13.32 -28.90 -9.56
CA GLY A 70 13.83 -27.61 -9.13
C GLY A 70 14.90 -27.67 -8.05
N VAL A 71 15.62 -26.56 -7.90
CA VAL A 71 16.62 -26.37 -6.83
C VAL A 71 16.42 -25.00 -6.19
N ARG A 72 16.45 -24.92 -4.86
CA ARG A 72 16.38 -23.66 -4.11
C ARG A 72 17.41 -23.65 -3.00
N ARG A 73 18.03 -22.48 -2.78
CA ARG A 73 19.03 -22.26 -1.75
C ARG A 73 18.48 -21.30 -0.70
N LEU A 74 18.58 -21.67 0.57
CA LEU A 74 18.20 -20.85 1.71
C LEU A 74 19.44 -20.49 2.53
N PRO A 75 19.71 -19.20 2.81
CA PRO A 75 20.80 -18.79 3.69
C PRO A 75 20.70 -19.42 5.08
N ARG A 76 21.83 -19.86 5.67
CA ARG A 76 21.89 -20.52 7.01
C ARG A 76 22.16 -19.56 8.18
N ASP A 77 21.89 -18.27 8.00
CA ASP A 77 22.05 -17.23 9.03
C ASP A 77 20.85 -17.14 10.01
N HIS A 78 19.91 -18.09 9.92
CA HIS A 78 18.69 -18.15 10.73
C HIS A 78 18.67 -19.34 11.69
N ALA A 79 17.79 -19.28 12.69
CA ALA A 79 17.57 -20.39 13.63
C ALA A 79 16.97 -21.62 12.92
N CYS A 80 17.20 -22.83 13.44
CA CYS A 80 16.75 -24.07 12.78
C CYS A 80 15.23 -24.13 12.55
N ASP A 81 14.43 -23.59 13.46
CA ASP A 81 12.97 -23.55 13.33
C ASP A 81 12.52 -22.58 12.23
N GLU A 82 13.21 -21.43 12.09
CA GLU A 82 12.96 -20.46 11.02
C GLU A 82 13.34 -21.02 9.66
N LEU A 83 14.49 -21.72 9.58
CA LEU A 83 14.91 -22.45 8.40
C LEU A 83 13.93 -23.56 8.01
N ALA A 84 13.37 -24.27 8.99
CA ALA A 84 12.37 -25.31 8.74
C ALA A 84 11.08 -24.70 8.15
N ALA A 85 10.61 -23.58 8.69
CA ALA A 85 9.45 -22.86 8.17
C ALA A 85 9.70 -22.31 6.75
N ALA A 86 10.87 -21.71 6.51
CA ALA A 86 11.25 -21.20 5.19
C ALA A 86 11.35 -22.33 4.15
N ALA A 87 11.92 -23.47 4.52
CA ALA A 87 11.97 -24.66 3.69
C ALA A 87 10.57 -25.19 3.35
N ALA A 88 9.67 -25.28 4.32
CA ALA A 88 8.30 -25.73 4.10
C ALA A 88 7.52 -24.82 3.14
N VAL A 89 7.63 -23.50 3.28
CA VAL A 89 7.01 -22.53 2.35
C VAL A 89 7.58 -22.67 0.95
N ALA A 90 8.90 -22.85 0.83
CA ALA A 90 9.54 -23.07 -0.46
C ALA A 90 9.01 -24.34 -1.15
N ILE A 91 8.89 -25.44 -0.42
CA ILE A 91 8.36 -26.71 -0.92
C ILE A 91 6.88 -26.56 -1.32
N ALA A 92 6.05 -25.92 -0.50
CA ALA A 92 4.64 -25.67 -0.78
C ALA A 92 4.44 -24.81 -2.05
N SER A 93 5.32 -23.82 -2.27
CA SER A 93 5.28 -23.01 -3.49
C SER A 93 5.56 -23.84 -4.74
N TRP A 94 6.53 -24.77 -4.69
CA TRP A 94 6.82 -25.66 -5.82
C TRP A 94 5.70 -26.64 -6.10
N GLN A 95 5.03 -27.15 -5.07
CA GLN A 95 3.90 -28.06 -5.27
C GLN A 95 2.76 -27.37 -6.04
N SER A 96 2.54 -26.08 -5.82
CA SER A 96 1.58 -25.30 -6.62
C SER A 96 1.99 -25.17 -8.10
N ASP A 97 3.29 -25.08 -8.38
CA ASP A 97 3.82 -24.94 -9.75
C ASP A 97 3.82 -26.28 -10.51
N VAL A 98 4.21 -27.38 -9.83
CA VAL A 98 4.34 -28.72 -10.42
C VAL A 98 3.00 -29.41 -10.56
N HIS A 99 2.08 -29.20 -9.62
CA HIS A 99 0.75 -29.80 -9.62
C HIS A 99 -0.31 -28.70 -9.66
N PRO A 100 -0.74 -28.27 -10.86
CA PRO A 100 -1.77 -27.23 -11.02
C PRO A 100 -3.08 -27.54 -10.29
N ALA A 101 -3.34 -28.82 -9.96
CA ALA A 101 -4.46 -29.24 -9.14
C ALA A 101 -4.44 -28.61 -7.72
N PHE A 102 -3.27 -28.33 -7.14
CA PHE A 102 -3.16 -27.60 -5.87
C PHE A 102 -3.38 -26.08 -6.03
N ALA A 103 -3.19 -25.54 -7.23
CA ALA A 103 -3.49 -24.14 -7.55
C ALA A 103 -4.98 -23.91 -7.85
N ALA A 104 -5.77 -24.98 -8.03
CA ALA A 104 -7.20 -24.87 -8.29
C ALA A 104 -7.91 -24.29 -7.05
N ALA A 105 -8.35 -23.04 -7.16
CA ALA A 105 -9.29 -22.47 -6.21
C ALA A 105 -10.48 -23.43 -6.05
N PRO A 106 -11.02 -23.62 -4.83
CA PRO A 106 -12.15 -24.52 -4.60
C PRO A 106 -13.25 -24.17 -5.61
N SER A 107 -13.61 -25.17 -6.42
CA SER A 107 -14.67 -25.00 -7.41
C SER A 107 -15.92 -24.52 -6.68
N PRO A 108 -16.53 -23.38 -7.08
CA PRO A 108 -17.77 -22.95 -6.47
C PRO A 108 -18.78 -24.11 -6.58
N PRO A 109 -19.56 -24.39 -5.51
CA PRO A 109 -20.42 -25.55 -5.45
C PRO A 109 -21.28 -25.63 -6.72
N ALA A 110 -21.27 -26.81 -7.36
CA ALA A 110 -21.97 -27.05 -8.61
C ALA A 110 -23.45 -26.72 -8.43
N LEU A 111 -23.89 -25.65 -9.07
CA LEU A 111 -25.32 -25.37 -9.26
C LEU A 111 -25.91 -26.52 -10.10
N ALA A 112 -27.03 -27.05 -9.62
CA ALA A 112 -27.79 -28.11 -10.28
C ALA A 112 -28.11 -27.78 -11.75
N ALA A 113 -28.32 -28.83 -12.55
CA ALA A 113 -28.54 -28.79 -13.99
C ALA A 113 -29.50 -27.67 -14.43
N PRO A 114 -29.19 -26.96 -15.55
CA PRO A 114 -30.00 -25.84 -16.00
C PRO A 114 -31.37 -26.35 -16.46
N HIS A 115 -32.40 -25.99 -15.69
CA HIS A 115 -33.74 -25.78 -16.25
C HIS A 115 -33.61 -24.80 -17.42
N PRO A 116 -34.47 -24.83 -18.46
CA PRO A 116 -34.40 -23.87 -19.56
C PRO A 116 -34.35 -22.45 -19.01
N VAL A 117 -33.15 -21.88 -18.97
CA VAL A 117 -32.90 -20.53 -18.47
C VAL A 117 -33.37 -19.65 -19.59
N VAL A 118 -34.61 -19.15 -19.47
CA VAL A 118 -34.97 -17.86 -20.05
C VAL A 118 -33.79 -16.95 -19.74
N ALA A 119 -33.08 -16.49 -20.77
CA ALA A 119 -31.96 -15.58 -20.60
C ALA A 119 -32.50 -14.38 -19.80
N ALA A 120 -32.31 -14.43 -18.49
CA ALA A 120 -32.43 -13.26 -17.66
C ALA A 120 -31.29 -12.39 -18.16
N GLU A 121 -31.62 -11.43 -19.02
CA GLU A 121 -30.80 -10.26 -19.23
C GLU A 121 -30.41 -9.81 -17.84
N PHE A 122 -29.19 -10.15 -17.39
CA PHE A 122 -28.65 -9.53 -16.21
C PHE A 122 -28.60 -8.05 -16.59
N PRO A 123 -29.40 -7.17 -15.99
CA PRO A 123 -29.21 -5.76 -16.23
C PRO A 123 -27.81 -5.48 -15.71
N VAL A 124 -26.85 -5.31 -16.62
CA VAL A 124 -25.59 -4.67 -16.32
C VAL A 124 -25.98 -3.23 -16.02
N ALA A 125 -26.50 -3.00 -14.82
CA ALA A 125 -26.74 -1.67 -14.31
C ALA A 125 -25.35 -1.03 -14.28
N LEU A 126 -25.09 -0.18 -15.27
CA LEU A 126 -23.86 0.60 -15.34
C LEU A 126 -23.74 1.32 -14.01
N ALA A 127 -22.77 0.89 -13.19
CA ALA A 127 -22.48 1.51 -11.92
C ALA A 127 -22.23 3.00 -12.20
N ARG A 128 -23.15 3.86 -11.76
CA ARG A 128 -23.04 5.30 -12.00
C ARG A 128 -21.77 5.80 -11.30
N PRO A 129 -20.93 6.61 -11.96
CA PRO A 129 -19.77 7.19 -11.31
C PRO A 129 -20.24 8.03 -10.11
N GLY A 130 -19.62 7.80 -8.95
CA GLY A 130 -19.84 8.62 -7.77
C GLY A 130 -18.93 9.84 -7.81
N LEU A 131 -19.45 10.98 -7.37
CA LEU A 131 -18.65 12.17 -7.08
C LEU A 131 -18.65 12.40 -5.56
N LEU A 132 -17.45 12.45 -4.99
CA LEU A 132 -17.20 12.89 -3.62
C LEU A 132 -16.49 14.24 -3.66
N LEU A 133 -17.15 15.28 -3.13
CA LEU A 133 -16.54 16.59 -2.95
C LEU A 133 -16.15 16.76 -1.49
N VAL A 134 -14.91 17.16 -1.23
CA VAL A 134 -14.37 17.41 0.11
C VAL A 134 -13.83 18.83 0.17
N VAL A 135 -14.27 19.57 1.19
CA VAL A 135 -13.73 20.88 1.54
C VAL A 135 -13.17 20.78 2.95
N ALA A 136 -11.88 21.04 3.09
CA ALA A 136 -11.18 20.99 4.36
C ALA A 136 -10.48 22.32 4.67
N ALA A 137 -10.49 22.70 5.93
CA ALA A 137 -9.70 23.80 6.46
C ALA A 137 -8.69 23.23 7.46
N GLY A 138 -7.48 23.77 7.48
CA GLY A 138 -6.42 23.21 8.31
C GLY A 138 -5.33 24.21 8.66
N GLY A 139 -4.44 23.79 9.54
CA GLY A 139 -3.19 24.49 9.81
C GLY A 139 -2.04 23.78 9.11
N LEU A 140 -1.22 24.52 8.38
CA LEU A 140 0.06 24.02 7.85
C LEU A 140 1.17 24.32 8.84
N SER A 141 1.84 23.28 9.33
CA SER A 141 3.16 23.42 9.95
C SER A 141 4.22 22.99 8.93
N SER A 142 5.26 23.82 8.73
CA SER A 142 6.45 23.35 8.02
C SER A 142 7.45 22.86 9.05
N VAL A 143 8.05 21.69 8.79
CA VAL A 143 9.02 21.07 9.70
C VAL A 143 10.36 21.80 9.67
N SER A 144 10.65 22.61 8.64
CA SER A 144 12.03 23.02 8.38
C SER A 144 12.46 24.37 8.98
N THR A 145 11.59 25.37 9.18
CA THR A 145 11.98 26.68 9.78
C THR A 145 10.90 27.78 9.84
N GLY A 146 9.69 27.56 9.31
CA GLY A 146 8.66 28.61 9.23
C GLY A 146 7.44 28.24 10.07
N GLY A 147 7.03 29.14 10.96
CA GLY A 147 5.91 28.96 11.87
C GLY A 147 4.60 28.48 11.22
N VAL A 148 3.62 28.18 12.06
CA VAL A 148 2.31 27.69 11.60
C VAL A 148 1.60 28.78 10.80
N ALA A 149 1.10 28.42 9.62
CA ALA A 149 0.26 29.28 8.79
C ALA A 149 -1.10 28.63 8.56
N PRO A 150 -2.19 29.42 8.50
CA PRO A 150 -3.50 28.88 8.14
C PRO A 150 -3.49 28.37 6.71
N ALA A 151 -4.35 27.39 6.42
CA ALA A 151 -4.44 26.80 5.09
C ALA A 151 -5.84 26.29 4.77
N VAL A 152 -6.13 26.26 3.48
CA VAL A 152 -7.35 25.65 2.97
C VAL A 152 -6.96 24.63 1.92
N ALA A 153 -7.63 23.47 1.95
CA ALA A 153 -7.47 22.43 0.97
C ALA A 153 -8.85 21.96 0.49
N THR A 154 -8.99 21.77 -0.81
CA THR A 154 -10.18 21.19 -1.42
C THR A 154 -9.77 19.98 -2.23
N SER A 155 -10.64 18.98 -2.29
CA SER A 155 -10.45 17.86 -3.18
C SER A 155 -11.77 17.35 -3.71
N ALA A 156 -11.76 16.87 -4.95
CA ALA A 156 -12.87 16.18 -5.56
C ALA A 156 -12.36 14.85 -6.12
N THR A 157 -13.10 13.78 -5.85
CA THR A 157 -12.73 12.43 -6.24
C THR A 157 -13.85 11.81 -7.06
N TRP A 158 -13.50 11.30 -8.25
CA TRP A 158 -14.41 10.68 -9.21
C TRP A 158 -13.96 9.26 -9.48
N GLY A 159 -14.89 8.31 -9.41
CA GLY A 159 -14.58 6.92 -9.71
C GLY A 159 -15.82 6.04 -9.82
N PRO A 160 -15.70 4.87 -10.48
CA PRO A 160 -16.77 3.89 -10.52
C PRO A 160 -16.97 3.29 -9.13
N ALA A 161 -18.22 3.13 -8.69
CA ALA A 161 -18.55 2.63 -7.34
C ALA A 161 -17.94 1.25 -7.01
N ARG A 162 -17.65 0.45 -8.04
CA ARG A 162 -17.03 -0.88 -7.91
C ARG A 162 -15.54 -0.87 -7.62
N TRP A 163 -14.83 0.24 -7.85
CA TRP A 163 -13.37 0.28 -7.68
C TRP A 163 -12.99 1.00 -6.40
N PRO A 164 -11.99 0.48 -5.65
CA PRO A 164 -11.54 1.09 -4.41
C PRO A 164 -10.71 2.36 -4.63
N VAL A 165 -10.43 2.73 -5.89
CA VAL A 165 -9.58 3.87 -6.28
C VAL A 165 -10.33 4.77 -7.26
N GLY A 166 -10.26 6.08 -7.04
CA GLY A 166 -10.79 7.12 -7.92
C GLY A 166 -9.72 8.12 -8.35
N LEU A 167 -10.02 8.89 -9.40
CA LEU A 167 -9.25 10.05 -9.83
C LEU A 167 -9.54 11.21 -8.87
N ARG A 168 -8.49 11.89 -8.42
CA ARG A 168 -8.56 13.03 -7.49
C ARG A 168 -8.07 14.31 -8.17
N LEU A 169 -8.80 15.40 -7.98
CA LEU A 169 -8.34 16.76 -8.20
C LEU A 169 -8.22 17.43 -6.83
N ALA A 170 -7.05 17.96 -6.53
CA ALA A 170 -6.77 18.67 -5.28
C ALA A 170 -6.44 20.14 -5.56
N GLY A 171 -6.82 21.02 -4.63
CA GLY A 171 -6.44 22.42 -4.62
C GLY A 171 -6.04 22.84 -3.21
N PHE A 172 -5.04 23.69 -3.08
CA PHE A 172 -4.64 24.21 -1.77
C PHE A 172 -4.22 25.68 -1.86
N ALA A 173 -4.40 26.37 -0.74
CA ALA A 173 -3.91 27.72 -0.52
C ALA A 173 -3.29 27.82 0.87
N GLN A 174 -2.04 28.27 0.92
CA GLN A 174 -1.31 28.49 2.17
C GLN A 174 -1.38 29.98 2.54
N GLY A 175 -1.54 30.26 3.82
CA GLY A 175 -1.42 31.61 4.36
C GLY A 175 0.01 32.14 4.23
N MET A 176 0.15 33.47 4.30
CA MET A 176 1.45 34.13 4.25
C MET A 176 2.34 33.68 5.41
N ARG A 177 3.57 33.29 5.10
CA ARG A 177 4.64 33.00 6.05
C ARG A 177 5.71 34.07 5.97
N THR A 178 6.45 34.28 7.06
CA THR A 178 7.56 35.22 7.10
C THR A 178 8.83 34.53 7.59
N GLN A 179 9.96 34.99 7.07
CA GLN A 179 11.30 34.54 7.45
C GLN A 179 12.19 35.77 7.61
N ALA A 180 12.83 35.91 8.76
CA ALA A 180 13.78 37.00 9.00
C ALA A 180 15.00 36.86 8.08
N LEU A 181 15.47 37.98 7.52
CA LEU A 181 16.56 38.02 6.56
C LEU A 181 17.34 39.32 6.76
N GLY A 182 18.33 39.28 7.66
CA GLY A 182 19.07 40.47 8.09
C GLY A 182 18.17 41.48 8.80
N GLU A 183 18.16 42.72 8.32
CA GLU A 183 17.35 43.83 8.86
C GLU A 183 15.87 43.79 8.43
N GLY A 184 15.54 42.96 7.43
CA GLY A 184 14.20 42.81 6.90
C GLY A 184 13.65 41.39 7.06
N GLN A 185 12.61 41.09 6.30
CA GLN A 185 11.98 39.77 6.26
C GLN A 185 11.49 39.44 4.85
N ALA A 186 11.54 38.16 4.49
CA ALA A 186 10.89 37.64 3.30
C ALA A 186 9.52 37.07 3.69
N ALA A 187 8.46 37.59 3.08
CA ALA A 187 7.12 37.06 3.17
C ALA A 187 6.83 36.17 1.96
N TRP A 188 6.30 34.97 2.17
CA TRP A 188 6.03 34.04 1.07
C TRP A 188 4.74 33.24 1.27
N GLN A 189 4.15 32.80 0.17
CA GLN A 189 2.97 31.94 0.16
C GLN A 189 2.96 31.04 -1.07
N ARG A 190 2.32 29.88 -0.96
CA ARG A 190 2.04 28.98 -2.09
C ARG A 190 0.55 28.78 -2.29
N LEU A 191 0.17 28.76 -3.56
CA LEU A 191 -1.13 28.29 -4.04
C LEU A 191 -0.85 27.09 -4.94
N GLY A 192 -1.72 26.10 -5.01
CA GLY A 192 -1.47 25.01 -5.94
C GLY A 192 -2.69 24.16 -6.25
N ALA A 193 -2.54 23.38 -7.30
CA ALA A 193 -3.51 22.37 -7.71
C ALA A 193 -2.77 21.08 -8.08
N GLY A 194 -3.48 19.96 -8.00
CA GLY A 194 -2.90 18.66 -8.28
C GLY A 194 -3.91 17.66 -8.83
N LEU A 195 -3.37 16.68 -9.52
CA LEU A 195 -4.11 15.53 -10.05
C LEU A 195 -3.49 14.26 -9.49
N GLY A 196 -4.33 13.32 -9.08
CA GLY A 196 -3.86 12.15 -8.38
C GLY A 196 -4.86 11.00 -8.35
N LEU A 197 -4.52 10.01 -7.55
CA LEU A 197 -5.35 8.86 -7.26
C LEU A 197 -5.69 8.87 -5.77
N GLU A 198 -6.91 8.50 -5.43
CA GLU A 198 -7.35 8.33 -4.04
C GLU A 198 -8.02 6.97 -3.86
N GLY A 199 -7.50 6.20 -2.92
CA GLY A 199 -8.11 4.97 -2.44
C GLY A 199 -8.91 5.23 -1.17
N GLN A 200 -10.12 4.66 -1.07
CA GLN A 200 -10.95 4.78 0.14
C GLN A 200 -11.46 3.41 0.60
N ARG A 201 -11.43 3.17 1.91
CA ARG A 201 -12.02 2.00 2.57
C ARG A 201 -13.06 2.45 3.59
N VAL A 202 -14.12 1.65 3.73
CA VAL A 202 -15.21 1.88 4.68
C VAL A 202 -15.26 0.74 5.68
N PHE A 203 -15.52 1.04 6.96
CA PHE A 203 -15.65 0.04 8.02
C PHE A 203 -16.62 0.50 9.12
N GLY A 204 -16.92 -0.39 10.08
CA GLY A 204 -17.86 -0.11 11.16
C GLY A 204 -19.27 0.21 10.64
N ALA A 205 -19.87 -0.72 9.89
CA ALA A 205 -21.18 -0.54 9.23
C ALA A 205 -21.25 0.68 8.28
N GLY A 206 -20.12 1.08 7.69
CA GLY A 206 -20.05 2.24 6.79
C GLY A 206 -20.00 3.59 7.50
N LEU A 207 -19.84 3.60 8.83
CA LEU A 207 -19.72 4.83 9.61
C LEU A 207 -18.33 5.46 9.50
N TRP A 208 -17.28 4.65 9.30
CA TRP A 208 -15.91 5.12 9.26
C TRP A 208 -15.30 4.94 7.89
N HIS A 209 -14.44 5.89 7.53
CA HIS A 209 -13.75 5.95 6.26
C HIS A 209 -12.26 6.19 6.49
N VAL A 210 -11.42 5.43 5.81
CA VAL A 210 -9.98 5.74 5.70
C VAL A 210 -9.67 5.98 4.24
N SER A 211 -8.93 7.05 3.95
CA SER A 211 -8.43 7.33 2.60
C SER A 211 -6.93 7.53 2.57
N ALA A 212 -6.35 7.21 1.41
CA ALA A 212 -4.97 7.48 1.06
C ALA A 212 -4.92 8.00 -0.37
N ALA A 213 -4.15 9.06 -0.61
CA ALA A 213 -4.03 9.68 -1.90
C ALA A 213 -2.58 10.00 -2.26
N LEU A 214 -2.30 9.97 -3.56
CA LEU A 214 -1.03 10.38 -4.14
C LEU A 214 -1.32 11.27 -5.36
N SER A 215 -0.75 12.47 -5.39
CA SER A 215 -0.98 13.45 -6.45
C SER A 215 0.31 14.06 -6.97
N VAL A 216 0.33 14.45 -8.24
CA VAL A 216 1.31 15.41 -8.78
C VAL A 216 0.74 16.82 -8.65
N LEU A 217 1.58 17.79 -8.33
CA LEU A 217 1.20 19.17 -8.04
C LEU A 217 1.83 20.15 -9.03
N ALA A 218 1.11 21.25 -9.26
CA ALA A 218 1.65 22.49 -9.80
C ALA A 218 1.37 23.62 -8.79
N GLY A 219 2.45 24.18 -8.23
CA GLY A 219 2.42 25.26 -7.25
C GLY A 219 2.81 26.61 -7.86
N TRP A 220 2.14 27.66 -7.41
CA TRP A 220 2.46 29.05 -7.66
C TRP A 220 3.01 29.68 -6.38
N LEU A 221 4.33 29.89 -6.35
CA LEU A 221 5.04 30.52 -5.24
C LEU A 221 5.09 32.03 -5.46
N THR A 222 4.79 32.79 -4.42
CA THR A 222 5.04 34.23 -4.37
C THR A 222 5.94 34.54 -3.19
N VAL A 223 7.03 35.27 -3.43
CA VAL A 223 7.95 35.77 -2.40
C VAL A 223 8.00 37.30 -2.48
N GLU A 224 7.99 37.97 -1.35
CA GLU A 224 7.98 39.43 -1.21
C GLU A 224 8.92 39.85 -0.08
N GLY A 225 9.94 40.65 -0.38
CA GLY A 225 10.77 41.28 0.64
C GLY A 225 10.00 42.39 1.37
N ARG A 226 10.19 42.52 2.68
CA ARG A 226 9.60 43.57 3.52
C ARG A 226 10.62 44.12 4.49
N GLY A 227 10.57 45.44 4.72
CA GLY A 227 11.50 46.12 5.63
C GLY A 227 12.89 46.37 5.03
N PHE A 228 13.06 46.21 3.72
CA PHE A 228 14.30 46.56 3.02
C PHE A 228 14.22 47.97 2.42
N ALA A 229 15.38 48.56 2.13
CA ALA A 229 15.46 49.81 1.37
C ALA A 229 14.76 49.70 0.00
N GLN A 230 14.82 48.52 -0.63
CA GLN A 230 14.02 48.16 -1.80
C GLN A 230 13.38 46.80 -1.60
N ASN A 231 12.04 46.78 -1.56
CA ASN A 231 11.27 45.54 -1.51
C ASN A 231 11.06 45.01 -2.93
N ARG A 232 11.36 43.73 -3.14
CA ARG A 232 11.10 43.02 -4.40
C ARG A 232 10.05 41.96 -4.22
N ARG A 233 9.27 41.69 -5.28
CA ARG A 233 8.30 40.61 -5.33
C ARG A 233 8.59 39.73 -6.53
N GLU A 234 8.73 38.44 -6.27
CA GLU A 234 8.99 37.42 -7.29
C GLU A 234 7.89 36.37 -7.27
N ARG A 235 7.65 35.75 -8.43
CA ARG A 235 6.69 34.67 -8.60
C ARG A 235 7.32 33.57 -9.42
N SER A 236 7.09 32.32 -9.04
CA SER A 236 7.59 31.17 -9.77
C SER A 236 6.59 30.03 -9.74
N TRP A 237 6.66 29.19 -10.77
CA TRP A 237 5.99 27.90 -10.79
C TRP A 237 6.91 26.82 -10.22
N GLU A 238 6.33 25.94 -9.42
CA GLU A 238 7.02 24.80 -8.80
C GLU A 238 6.24 23.51 -9.13
N PRO A 239 6.84 22.51 -9.79
CA PRO A 239 6.26 21.18 -9.80
C PRO A 239 6.37 20.58 -8.40
N GLY A 240 5.46 19.68 -8.03
CA GLY A 240 5.53 19.01 -6.73
C GLY A 240 4.82 17.66 -6.72
N ALA A 241 4.86 17.02 -5.56
CA ALA A 241 4.11 15.81 -5.29
C ALA A 241 3.43 15.91 -3.92
N GLU A 242 2.30 15.23 -3.76
CA GLU A 242 1.51 15.19 -2.54
C GLU A 242 1.20 13.74 -2.16
N ALA A 243 1.38 13.41 -0.88
CA ALA A 243 0.80 12.22 -0.26
C ALA A 243 -0.16 12.67 0.84
N ALA A 244 -1.38 12.13 0.85
CA ALA A 244 -2.38 12.47 1.87
C ALA A 244 -3.00 11.22 2.47
N THR A 245 -3.31 11.28 3.77
CA THR A 245 -4.11 10.26 4.46
C THR A 245 -5.24 10.92 5.23
N GLY A 246 -6.37 10.23 5.31
CA GLY A 246 -7.57 10.75 5.96
C GLY A 246 -8.29 9.69 6.78
N LEU A 247 -8.87 10.11 7.90
CA LEU A 247 -9.84 9.36 8.68
C LEU A 247 -11.12 10.20 8.77
N GLY A 248 -12.25 9.62 8.40
CA GLY A 248 -13.53 10.30 8.44
C GLY A 248 -14.63 9.48 9.05
N ARG A 249 -15.68 10.18 9.49
CA ARG A 249 -16.92 9.62 10.01
C ARG A 249 -18.11 10.13 9.20
N SER A 250 -18.95 9.22 8.75
CA SER A 250 -20.24 9.52 8.13
C SER A 250 -21.24 10.04 9.16
N LEU A 251 -21.96 11.11 8.82
CA LEU A 251 -23.02 11.71 9.63
C LEU A 251 -24.42 11.41 9.07
N GLY A 252 -24.52 10.60 8.01
CA GLY A 252 -25.76 10.38 7.26
C GLY A 252 -25.99 11.42 6.15
N ARG A 253 -26.96 11.16 5.26
CA ARG A 253 -27.30 12.01 4.09
C ARG A 253 -26.12 12.38 3.18
N GLY A 254 -25.10 11.52 3.13
CA GLY A 254 -23.88 11.75 2.35
C GLY A 254 -22.87 12.71 2.97
N LEU A 255 -23.18 13.31 4.14
CA LEU A 255 -22.26 14.21 4.85
C LEU A 255 -21.22 13.43 5.66
N ARG A 256 -19.98 13.93 5.67
CA ARG A 256 -18.84 13.35 6.39
C ARG A 256 -18.05 14.42 7.12
N ILE A 257 -17.57 14.11 8.32
CA ILE A 257 -16.46 14.85 8.97
C ILE A 257 -15.17 14.07 8.69
N LEU A 258 -14.12 14.78 8.33
CA LEU A 258 -12.84 14.20 7.92
C LEU A 258 -11.72 14.90 8.69
N GLY A 259 -10.77 14.15 9.22
CA GLY A 259 -9.46 14.64 9.66
C GLY A 259 -8.38 14.05 8.76
N GLY A 260 -7.34 14.80 8.45
CA GLY A 260 -6.30 14.32 7.53
C GLY A 260 -4.94 14.94 7.70
N LEU A 261 -3.94 14.20 7.25
CA LEU A 261 -2.54 14.60 7.16
C LEU A 261 -2.15 14.67 5.68
N THR A 262 -1.56 15.78 5.25
CA THR A 262 -1.01 15.91 3.89
C THR A 262 0.47 16.27 3.97
N LEU A 263 1.28 15.60 3.16
CA LEU A 263 2.69 15.86 2.97
C LEU A 263 2.90 16.32 1.52
N SER A 264 3.42 17.53 1.33
CA SER A 264 3.76 18.06 0.01
C SER A 264 5.27 18.19 -0.13
N ALA A 265 5.82 17.78 -1.26
CA ALA A 265 7.23 17.86 -1.58
C ALA A 265 7.46 18.69 -2.86
N TRP A 266 8.43 19.60 -2.79
CA TRP A 266 8.85 20.51 -3.85
C TRP A 266 10.31 20.19 -4.21
N PRO A 267 10.61 19.61 -5.38
CA PRO A 267 11.95 19.15 -5.73
C PRO A 267 12.95 20.29 -5.95
N ARG A 268 12.47 21.51 -6.21
CA ARG A 268 13.31 22.68 -6.40
C ARG A 268 13.56 23.38 -5.08
N ALA A 269 14.82 23.45 -4.66
CA ALA A 269 15.23 24.32 -3.57
C ALA A 269 15.18 25.78 -4.05
N HIS A 270 14.58 26.65 -3.24
CA HIS A 270 14.56 28.09 -3.47
C HIS A 270 15.36 28.76 -2.36
N GLU A 271 16.40 29.49 -2.77
CA GLU A 271 17.17 30.36 -1.90
C GLU A 271 16.68 31.79 -2.09
N ILE A 272 16.57 32.52 -0.99
CA ILE A 272 16.23 33.93 -0.92
C ILE A 272 17.47 34.64 -0.41
N GLU A 273 17.92 35.66 -1.15
CA GLU A 273 19.08 36.47 -0.78
C GLU A 273 18.64 37.88 -0.35
N GLY A 274 19.19 38.34 0.77
CA GLY A 274 18.99 39.68 1.31
C GLY A 274 20.00 40.67 0.72
N PRO A 275 19.75 41.99 0.85
CA PRO A 275 20.59 43.02 0.23
C PRO A 275 22.06 43.02 0.68
N THR A 276 22.34 42.46 1.87
CA THR A 276 23.69 42.38 2.46
C THR A 276 24.24 40.95 2.45
N GLY A 277 23.73 40.09 1.57
CA GLY A 277 24.25 38.74 1.31
C GLY A 277 23.77 37.67 2.28
N GLN A 278 22.80 37.95 3.16
CA GLN A 278 22.16 36.90 3.96
C GLN A 278 21.35 35.99 3.06
N THR A 279 21.45 34.69 3.25
CA THR A 279 20.64 33.72 2.52
C THR A 279 19.64 33.04 3.45
N GLY A 280 18.49 32.67 2.89
CA GLY A 280 17.47 31.87 3.56
C GLY A 280 16.91 30.86 2.57
N ALA A 281 16.71 29.61 3.01
CA ALA A 281 16.10 28.58 2.18
C ALA A 281 14.59 28.49 2.47
N LEU A 282 13.78 28.36 1.42
CA LEU A 282 12.38 28.00 1.54
C LEU A 282 12.20 26.50 1.78
N PRO A 283 11.15 26.09 2.52
CA PRO A 283 10.87 24.68 2.75
C PRO A 283 10.57 23.96 1.43
N HIS A 284 11.22 22.81 1.26
CA HIS A 284 10.94 21.86 0.19
C HIS A 284 9.91 20.79 0.62
N ILE A 285 9.57 20.74 1.91
CA ILE A 285 8.54 19.85 2.47
C ILE A 285 7.57 20.67 3.31
N ASP A 286 6.27 20.49 3.07
CA ASP A 286 5.18 21.08 3.84
C ASP A 286 4.31 19.96 4.44
N VAL A 287 3.85 20.16 5.69
CA VAL A 287 2.93 19.26 6.38
C VAL A 287 1.63 20.00 6.71
N LEU A 288 0.49 19.43 6.31
CA LEU A 288 -0.85 19.93 6.61
C LEU A 288 -1.56 19.00 7.58
N LEU A 289 -2.04 19.57 8.68
CA LEU A 289 -3.08 18.94 9.49
C LEU A 289 -4.40 19.63 9.17
N SER A 290 -5.39 18.84 8.77
CA SER A 290 -6.67 19.36 8.28
C SER A 290 -7.87 18.70 8.96
N VAL A 291 -8.95 19.47 9.08
CA VAL A 291 -10.28 18.99 9.45
C VAL A 291 -11.28 19.56 8.45
N GLY A 292 -12.18 18.74 7.94
CA GLY A 292 -13.05 19.12 6.84
C GLY A 292 -14.39 18.44 6.85
N LEU A 293 -15.21 18.90 5.89
CA LEU A 293 -16.50 18.32 5.57
C LEU A 293 -16.45 17.73 4.17
N GLY A 294 -17.00 16.53 4.03
CA GLY A 294 -17.18 15.87 2.74
C GLY A 294 -18.64 15.67 2.44
N TRP A 295 -18.99 15.73 1.17
CA TRP A 295 -20.31 15.37 0.67
C TRP A 295 -20.19 14.37 -0.46
N GLN A 296 -20.85 13.22 -0.31
CA GLN A 296 -21.04 12.22 -1.35
C GLN A 296 -22.50 12.17 -1.74
N ASN A 297 -22.80 12.19 -3.04
CA ASN A 297 -24.16 12.02 -3.51
C ASN A 297 -24.67 10.61 -3.10
N PRO A 298 -25.77 10.49 -2.33
CA PRO A 298 -26.38 9.20 -2.07
C PRO A 298 -26.83 8.58 -3.40
N GLN A 299 -26.37 7.36 -3.67
CA GLN A 299 -26.87 6.57 -4.80
C GLN A 299 -28.25 5.97 -4.47
#